data_AF-A0A832L554-F1
#
_entry.id   AF-A0A832L554-F1
#
_cell.length_a   1.000
_cell.length_b   1.000
_cell.length_c   1.000
_cell.angle_alpha   90.00
_cell.angle_beta   90.00
_cell.angle_gamma   90.00
#
_symmetry.space_group_name_H-M   'P 1'
#
loop_
_entity.id
_entity.type
_entity.pdbx_description
1 polymer ?
#
loop_
_entity_poly.entity_id
_entity_poly.type
_entity_poly.pdbx_seq_one_letter_code
_entity_poly.pdbx_strand_id
1 'polypeptide(L)'
;MTEIRYYPLIDCDTEGTEKVAMIPTPNGNTVKAQSEMWLEEMIPHHFRLYTKNRSSADTFNIRCPRCGTALKRISAGINETKHGLYVCSACNKK
;
A
#
# COMPACT_ATOMS: atom_id res chain seq x y z
N MET A 1 -21.21 -3.03 4.23
CA MET A 1 -19.95 -2.27 4.34
C MET A 1 -18.83 -3.18 3.89
N THR A 2 -18.04 -2.78 2.90
CA THR A 2 -16.82 -3.51 2.53
C THR A 2 -15.82 -3.37 3.68
N GLU A 3 -15.35 -4.49 4.22
CA GLU A 3 -14.30 -4.47 5.24
C GLU A 3 -13.01 -3.87 4.66
N ILE A 4 -12.42 -2.92 5.39
CA ILE A 4 -11.15 -2.30 5.01
C ILE A 4 -10.04 -3.33 5.23
N ARG A 5 -9.20 -3.54 4.22
CA ARG A 5 -8.05 -4.45 4.33
C ARG A 5 -6.76 -3.66 4.46
N TYR A 6 -5.95 -4.05 5.44
CA TYR A 6 -4.66 -3.45 5.73
C TYR A 6 -3.55 -4.43 5.34
N TYR A 7 -2.63 -3.99 4.50
CA TYR A 7 -1.53 -4.79 3.99
C TYR A 7 -0.19 -4.21 4.46
N PRO A 8 0.49 -4.82 5.44
CA PRO A 8 1.86 -4.47 5.77
C PRO A 8 2.77 -4.52 4.54
N LEU A 9 3.65 -3.54 4.38
CA LEU A 9 4.63 -3.50 3.30
C LEU A 9 6.03 -3.83 3.82
N ILE A 10 6.74 -4.66 3.08
CA ILE A 10 8.14 -5.02 3.34
C ILE A 10 8.99 -4.73 2.10
N ASP A 11 10.28 -4.53 2.32
CA ASP A 11 11.28 -4.37 1.27
C ASP A 11 11.56 -5.71 0.58
N CYS A 12 11.50 -5.70 -0.76
CA CYS A 12 11.78 -6.87 -1.59
C CYS A 12 13.18 -6.81 -2.22
N ASP A 13 13.83 -5.66 -2.15
CA ASP A 13 15.16 -5.36 -2.67
C ASP A 13 16.07 -4.81 -1.56
N THR A 14 17.39 -4.88 -1.77
CA THR A 14 18.37 -4.36 -0.82
C THR A 14 18.38 -2.84 -0.75
N GLU A 15 17.90 -2.15 -1.80
CA GLU A 15 17.81 -0.69 -1.86
C GLU A 15 16.53 -0.14 -1.21
N GLY A 16 15.56 -1.01 -0.89
CA GLY A 16 14.27 -0.65 -0.30
C GLY A 16 13.35 0.15 -1.21
N THR A 17 13.55 0.05 -2.53
CA THR A 17 12.78 0.75 -3.55
C THR A 17 11.55 -0.05 -3.99
N GLU A 18 11.61 -1.37 -3.90
CA GLU A 18 10.55 -2.30 -4.25
C GLU A 18 9.82 -2.80 -3.01
N LYS A 19 8.55 -2.43 -2.88
CA LYS A 19 7.72 -2.80 -1.73
C LYS A 19 6.74 -3.90 -2.13
N VAL A 20 6.65 -4.95 -1.34
CA VAL A 20 5.66 -6.02 -1.50
C VAL A 20 4.71 -6.07 -0.31
N ALA A 21 3.44 -6.35 -0.60
CA ALA A 21 2.39 -6.46 0.40
C ALA A 21 2.34 -7.87 1.02
N MET A 22 2.29 -7.92 2.36
CA MET A 22 2.03 -9.13 3.11
C MET A 22 0.53 -9.48 3.12
N ILE A 23 0.19 -10.61 3.76
CA ILE A 23 -1.19 -11.07 3.93
C ILE A 23 -2.03 -9.96 4.60
N PRO A 24 -3.23 -9.64 4.06
CA PRO A 24 -4.07 -8.61 4.64
C PRO A 24 -4.64 -9.01 5.99
N THR A 25 -4.91 -8.01 6.82
CA THR A 25 -5.71 -8.13 8.04
C THR A 25 -6.80 -7.08 8.07
N PRO A 26 -7.98 -7.36 8.66
CA PRO A 26 -8.98 -6.33 8.94
C PRO A 26 -8.61 -5.45 10.15
N ASN A 27 -7.65 -5.87 10.98
CA ASN A 27 -7.26 -5.13 12.18
C ASN A 27 -6.20 -4.05 11.87
N GLY A 28 -6.67 -2.86 11.53
CA GLY A 28 -5.81 -1.72 11.24
C GLY A 28 -4.94 -1.26 12.41
N ASN A 29 -5.36 -1.49 13.67
CA ASN A 29 -4.58 -1.09 14.85
C ASN A 29 -3.30 -1.91 14.97
N THR A 30 -3.38 -3.22 14.71
CA THR A 30 -2.21 -4.11 14.71
C THR A 30 -1.19 -3.69 13.66
N VAL A 31 -1.64 -3.41 12.42
CA VAL A 31 -0.75 -2.97 11.34
C VAL A 31 -0.08 -1.64 11.66
N LYS A 32 -0.84 -0.66 12.15
CA LYS A 32 -0.30 0.66 12.53
C LYS A 32 0.72 0.58 13.67
N ALA A 33 0.56 -0.37 14.59
CA ALA A 33 1.51 -0.58 15.68
C ALA A 33 2.81 -1.23 15.19
N GLN A 34 2.70 -2.25 14.34
CA GLN A 34 3.81 -3.16 13.99
C GLN A 34 4.52 -2.84 12.68
N SER A 35 3.90 -2.09 11.77
CA SER A 35 4.42 -1.81 10.43
C SER A 35 4.78 -0.34 10.28
N GLU A 36 5.97 -0.07 9.73
CA GLU A 36 6.36 1.29 9.35
C GLU A 36 5.59 1.81 8.13
N MET A 37 5.12 0.90 7.27
CA MET A 37 4.43 1.22 6.02
C MET A 37 3.37 0.18 5.70
N TRP A 38 2.21 0.61 5.19
CA TRP A 38 1.13 -0.30 4.80
C TRP A 38 0.25 0.28 3.69
N LEU A 39 -0.52 -0.58 3.03
CA LEU A 39 -1.61 -0.20 2.14
C LEU A 39 -2.96 -0.37 2.84
N GLU A 40 -3.88 0.56 2.60
CA GLU A 40 -5.30 0.41 2.94
C GLU A 40 -6.13 0.26 1.66
N GLU A 41 -6.89 -0.85 1.57
CA GLU A 41 -7.88 -1.11 0.51
C GLU A 41 -9.29 -0.87 1.09
N MET A 42 -9.84 0.32 0.88
CA MET A 42 -11.25 0.62 1.22
C MET A 42 -12.20 0.23 0.07
N ILE A 43 -11.71 0.35 -1.16
CA ILE A 43 -12.41 -0.01 -2.40
C ILE A 43 -11.54 -1.07 -3.09
N PRO A 44 -12.12 -2.17 -3.60
CA PRO A 44 -11.34 -3.19 -4.30
C PRO A 44 -10.39 -2.59 -5.35
N HIS A 45 -9.16 -3.07 -5.34
CA HIS A 45 -8.09 -2.71 -6.28
C HIS A 45 -7.54 -1.28 -6.15
N HIS A 46 -8.03 -0.51 -5.18
CA HIS A 46 -7.57 0.84 -4.88
C HIS A 46 -6.90 0.85 -3.50
N PHE A 47 -5.63 1.23 -3.49
CA PHE A 47 -4.76 1.11 -2.33
C PHE A 47 -4.18 2.47 -1.97
N ARG A 48 -4.48 2.97 -0.78
CA ARG A 48 -3.84 4.18 -0.24
C ARG A 48 -2.59 3.75 0.53
N LEU A 49 -1.45 4.36 0.22
CA LEU A 49 -0.21 4.15 0.94
C LEU A 49 -0.16 4.96 2.22
N TYR A 50 0.30 4.34 3.30
CA TYR A 50 0.53 4.98 4.58
C TYR A 50 1.93 4.70 5.11
N THR A 51 2.47 5.66 5.86
CA THR A 51 3.67 5.46 6.68
C THR A 51 3.41 5.90 8.11
N LYS A 52 4.06 5.22 9.06
CA LYS A 52 4.00 5.55 10.48
C LYS A 52 4.74 6.86 10.78
N ASN A 53 5.89 7.06 10.14
CA ASN A 53 6.73 8.25 10.28
C ASN A 53 6.77 9.07 8.98
N ARG A 54 7.17 10.35 9.08
CA ARG A 54 7.43 11.22 7.93
C ARG A 54 8.48 10.57 7.03
N SER A 55 8.05 10.09 5.87
CA SER A 55 8.92 9.43 4.89
C SER A 55 8.63 9.98 3.51
N SER A 56 9.67 10.19 2.71
CA SER A 56 9.56 10.51 1.29
C SER A 56 9.13 9.26 0.52
N ALA A 57 7.84 8.93 0.58
CA ALA A 57 7.27 7.73 -0.03
C ALA A 57 6.95 7.87 -1.53
N ASP A 58 7.54 8.86 -2.18
CA ASP A 58 7.13 9.30 -3.52
C ASP A 58 7.76 8.47 -4.66
N THR A 59 8.73 7.59 -4.35
CA THR A 59 9.51 6.83 -5.35
C THR A 59 9.40 5.30 -5.24
N PHE A 60 8.60 4.76 -4.32
CA PHE A 60 8.52 3.30 -4.14
C PHE A 60 7.76 2.61 -5.29
N ASN A 61 8.33 1.51 -5.79
CA ASN A 61 7.65 0.59 -6.69
C ASN A 61 6.87 -0.44 -5.87
N ILE A 62 5.55 -0.25 -5.76
CA ILE A 62 4.69 -1.09 -4.91
C ILE A 62 4.04 -2.18 -5.75
N ARG A 63 4.23 -3.44 -5.38
CA ARG A 63 3.65 -4.60 -6.05
C ARG A 63 2.23 -4.87 -5.57
N CYS A 64 1.34 -5.25 -6.48
CA CYS A 64 -0.05 -5.54 -6.17
C CYS A 64 -0.15 -6.80 -5.28
N PRO A 65 -0.86 -6.75 -4.13
CA PRO A 65 -1.03 -7.91 -3.26
C PRO A 65 -1.76 -9.09 -3.90
N ARG A 66 -2.47 -8.89 -5.02
CA ARG A 66 -3.27 -9.94 -5.67
C ARG A 66 -2.57 -10.62 -6.85
N CYS A 67 -1.80 -9.88 -7.63
CA CYS A 67 -1.22 -10.37 -8.88
C CYS A 67 0.28 -10.08 -9.06
N GLY A 68 0.93 -9.38 -8.11
CA GLY A 68 2.35 -9.04 -8.17
C GLY A 68 2.74 -7.97 -9.19
N THR A 69 1.81 -7.48 -10.02
CA THR A 69 2.08 -6.38 -10.96
C THR A 69 2.32 -5.07 -10.21
N ALA A 70 3.22 -4.21 -10.71
CA ALA A 70 3.43 -2.88 -10.15
C ALA A 70 2.12 -2.07 -10.15
N LEU A 71 1.81 -1.44 -9.02
CA LEU A 71 0.66 -0.58 -8.88
C LEU A 71 0.92 0.78 -9.54
N LYS A 72 -0.10 1.34 -10.18
CA LYS A 72 -0.03 2.67 -10.78
C LYS A 72 -0.53 3.71 -9.79
N ARG A 73 0.31 4.71 -9.47
CA ARG A 73 -0.13 5.88 -8.70
C ARG A 73 -1.09 6.73 -9.52
N ILE A 74 -2.25 7.06 -8.95
CA ILE A 74 -3.32 7.85 -9.57
C ILE A 74 -3.64 9.13 -8.80
N SER A 75 -3.13 9.27 -7.59
CA SER A 75 -3.26 10.50 -6.80
C SER A 75 -2.03 10.71 -5.92
N ALA A 76 -1.72 11.96 -5.62
CA ALA A 76 -0.64 12.33 -4.71
C ALA A 76 -1.00 12.01 -3.24
N GLY A 77 -0.01 12.18 -2.37
CA GLY A 77 -0.23 12.19 -0.93
C GLY A 77 -1.17 13.33 -0.50
N ILE A 78 -1.97 13.06 0.53
CA ILE A 78 -2.81 14.07 1.19
C ILE A 78 -1.99 14.80 2.25
N ASN A 79 -1.13 14.07 2.97
CA ASN A 79 -0.32 14.61 4.04
C ASN A 79 0.91 13.71 4.27
N GLU A 80 1.63 13.97 5.35
CA GLU A 80 2.91 13.35 5.69
C GLU A 80 2.85 11.84 6.00
N THR A 81 1.68 11.33 6.35
CA THR A 81 1.46 9.90 6.67
C THR A 81 0.52 9.22 5.69
N LYS A 82 -0.25 9.99 4.90
CA LYS A 82 -1.19 9.54 3.87
C LYS A 82 -0.63 9.87 2.50
N HIS A 83 0.02 8.91 1.88
CA HIS A 83 0.73 9.07 0.61
C HIS A 83 -0.16 8.77 -0.59
N GLY A 84 0.45 8.44 -1.73
CA GLY A 84 -0.24 8.25 -2.99
C GLY A 84 -1.40 7.24 -2.93
N LEU A 85 -2.39 7.45 -3.77
CA LEU A 85 -3.41 6.46 -4.09
C LEU A 85 -2.93 5.66 -5.30
N TYR A 86 -3.04 4.34 -5.21
CA TYR A 86 -2.55 3.40 -6.19
C TYR A 86 -3.69 2.50 -6.69
N VAL A 87 -3.64 2.12 -7.96
CA VAL A 87 -4.58 1.17 -8.56
C VAL A 87 -3.81 0.06 -9.26
N CYS A 88 -4.31 -1.17 -9.15
CA CYS A 88 -3.78 -2.27 -9.96
C CYS A 88 -4.43 -2.27 -11.34
N SER A 89 -3.68 -1.87 -12.38
CA SER A 89 -4.19 -1.85 -13.76
C SER A 89 -4.48 -3.24 -14.33
N ALA A 90 -3.92 -4.31 -13.74
CA ALA A 90 -4.21 -5.68 -14.15
C ALA A 90 -5.50 -6.22 -13.50
N CYS A 91 -5.71 -5.94 -12.21
CA CYS A 91 -6.92 -6.40 -11.50
C CYS A 91 -8.14 -5.51 -11.76
N ASN A 92 -7.97 -4.21 -11.98
CA ASN A 92 -9.07 -3.27 -12.22
C ASN A 92 -9.68 -3.37 -13.63
N LYS A 93 -9.13 -4.24 -14.50
CA LYS A 93 -9.66 -4.52 -15.84
C LYS A 93 -10.49 -5.81 -15.91
N LYS A 94 -10.57 -6.55 -14.81
CA LYS A 94 -11.30 -7.83 -14.73
C LYS A 94 -12.69 -7.63 -14.14
#